data_AF-A0A0F5PLD8-F1
#
_entry.id   AF-A0A0F5PLD8-F1
#
_cell.length_a   1.000
_cell.length_b   1.000
_cell.length_c   1.000
_cell.angle_alpha   90.00
_cell.angle_beta   90.00
_cell.angle_gamma   90.00
#
_symmetry.space_group_name_H-M   'P 1'
#
loop_
_entity.id
_entity.type
_entity.pdbx_description
1 polymer ?
#
loop_
_entity_poly.entity_id
_entity_poly.type
_entity_poly.pdbx_seq_one_letter_code
_entity_poly.pdbx_strand_id
1 'polypeptide(L)'
;MEVYLDNSATTKVRKEVIDKMLEVLEEEYGNPSSLHRKGYQAEKLLKEARENVTCLIGGRPEGIIFTSGGTESNNLALIGVAESLKKKGNHIISSTIEHPSILNVLKFLEENGFEVTYLEVDKKGRVHPEDVKSAINDKTNTYLNYGCKQ
;
A
#
# COMPACT_ATOMS: atom_id res chain seq x y z
N MET A 1 12.46 25.69 -22.85
CA MET A 1 12.84 25.03 -21.59
C MET A 1 11.60 24.34 -21.08
N GLU A 2 11.68 23.03 -20.89
CA GLU A 2 10.58 22.26 -20.30
C GLU A 2 10.75 22.26 -18.78
N VAL A 3 9.66 22.47 -18.05
CA VAL A 3 9.64 22.47 -16.58
C VAL A 3 8.52 21.52 -16.15
N TYR A 4 8.88 20.43 -15.48
CA TYR A 4 7.94 19.43 -14.99
C TYR A 4 7.57 19.72 -13.54
N LEU A 5 6.30 20.06 -13.28
CA LEU A 5 5.79 20.44 -11.96
C LEU A 5 4.68 19.49 -11.45
N ASP A 6 4.69 18.24 -11.90
CA ASP A 6 3.67 17.22 -11.56
C ASP A 6 4.27 15.99 -10.85
N ASN A 7 5.19 16.23 -9.91
CA ASN A 7 5.88 15.15 -9.20
C ASN A 7 5.00 14.33 -8.26
N SER A 8 3.81 14.82 -7.92
CA SER A 8 2.82 14.08 -7.14
C SER A 8 2.17 12.96 -7.95
N ALA A 9 2.14 13.06 -9.28
CA ALA A 9 1.63 11.98 -10.16
C ALA A 9 2.71 10.92 -10.43
N THR A 10 3.93 11.34 -10.78
CA THR A 10 5.09 10.45 -10.94
C THR A 10 6.41 11.23 -10.92
N THR A 11 7.53 10.54 -10.76
CA THR A 11 8.85 11.16 -10.66
C THR A 11 9.83 10.55 -11.64
N LYS A 12 10.76 11.37 -12.16
CA LYS A 12 11.89 10.86 -12.95
C LYS A 12 12.74 9.93 -12.08
N VAL A 13 12.98 8.72 -12.58
CA VAL A 13 13.83 7.73 -11.92
C VAL A 13 15.26 8.27 -11.81
N ARG A 14 15.88 8.07 -10.63
CA ARG A 14 17.28 8.45 -10.40
C ARG A 14 18.22 7.59 -11.26
N LYS A 15 19.35 8.16 -11.69
CA LYS A 15 20.30 7.47 -12.58
C LYS A 15 20.83 6.18 -11.95
N GLU A 16 21.13 6.19 -10.67
CA GLU A 16 21.66 5.06 -9.92
C GLU A 16 20.67 3.89 -9.89
N VAL A 17 19.37 4.18 -9.87
CA VAL A 17 18.30 3.16 -9.94
C VAL A 17 18.22 2.58 -11.35
N ILE A 18 18.32 3.42 -12.39
CA ILE A 18 18.34 2.96 -13.79
C ILE A 18 19.53 2.03 -14.01
N ASP A 19 20.73 2.45 -13.61
CA ASP A 19 21.96 1.69 -13.79
C ASP A 19 21.87 0.33 -13.07
N LYS A 20 21.32 0.28 -11.85
CA LYS A 20 21.11 -0.99 -11.14
C LYS A 20 20.05 -1.88 -11.80
N MET A 21 18.96 -1.30 -12.31
CA MET A 21 17.92 -2.05 -13.02
C MET A 21 18.46 -2.67 -14.31
N LEU A 22 19.30 -1.95 -15.06
CA LEU A 22 19.95 -2.50 -16.26
C LEU A 22 20.85 -3.70 -15.92
N GLU A 23 21.67 -3.57 -14.88
CA GLU A 23 22.50 -4.69 -14.38
C GLU A 23 21.65 -5.92 -14.05
N VAL A 24 20.53 -5.75 -13.34
CA VAL A 24 19.62 -6.85 -13.00
C VAL A 24 19.01 -7.49 -14.25
N LEU A 25 18.61 -6.68 -15.22
CA LEU A 25 17.97 -7.17 -16.45
C LEU A 25 18.96 -7.88 -17.40
N GLU A 26 20.21 -7.45 -17.44
CA GLU A 26 21.23 -8.02 -18.34
C GLU A 26 21.91 -9.25 -17.72
N GLU A 27 22.29 -9.18 -16.44
CA GLU A 27 23.16 -10.19 -15.81
C GLU A 27 22.39 -11.15 -14.90
N GLU A 28 21.43 -10.63 -14.12
CA GLU A 28 20.77 -11.33 -13.01
C GLU A 28 19.29 -11.65 -13.29
N TYR A 29 18.95 -11.85 -14.57
CA TYR A 29 17.60 -12.15 -15.10
C TYR A 29 16.99 -13.50 -14.67
N GLY A 30 17.59 -14.19 -13.70
CA GLY A 30 17.12 -15.50 -13.24
C GLY A 30 15.74 -15.44 -12.60
N ASN A 31 15.01 -16.56 -12.65
CA ASN A 31 13.78 -16.71 -11.88
C ASN A 31 14.13 -17.00 -10.41
N PRO A 32 13.76 -16.15 -9.43
CA PRO A 32 14.10 -16.35 -8.02
C PRO A 32 13.51 -17.62 -7.40
N SER A 33 12.54 -18.26 -8.06
CA SER A 33 11.97 -19.54 -7.62
C SER A 33 12.76 -20.77 -8.10
N SER A 34 13.83 -20.59 -8.88
CA SER A 34 14.62 -21.68 -9.44
C SER A 34 15.81 -22.06 -8.55
N LEU A 35 16.04 -23.37 -8.37
CA LEU A 35 17.09 -23.92 -7.50
C LEU A 35 18.51 -23.88 -8.11
N HIS A 36 18.65 -23.49 -9.38
CA HIS A 36 19.95 -23.39 -10.04
C HIS A 36 20.63 -22.04 -9.73
N ARG A 37 21.94 -21.94 -10.02
CA ARG A 37 22.77 -20.77 -9.71
C ARG A 37 22.13 -19.41 -10.01
N LYS A 38 21.60 -19.20 -11.23
CA LYS A 38 20.95 -17.93 -11.61
C LYS A 38 19.69 -17.59 -10.77
N GLY A 39 18.95 -18.59 -10.32
CA GLY A 39 17.77 -18.37 -9.49
C GLY A 39 18.14 -17.99 -8.08
N TYR A 40 19.16 -18.66 -7.50
CA TYR A 40 19.72 -18.28 -6.21
C TYR A 40 20.27 -16.84 -6.20
N GLN A 41 20.95 -16.41 -7.27
CA GLN A 41 21.42 -15.02 -7.39
C GLN A 41 20.26 -14.01 -7.41
N ALA A 42 19.20 -14.28 -8.18
CA ALA A 42 18.01 -13.44 -8.22
C ALA A 42 17.26 -13.41 -6.88
N GLU A 43 17.12 -14.55 -6.20
CA GLU A 43 16.53 -14.64 -4.86
C GLU A 43 17.31 -13.80 -3.84
N LYS A 44 18.66 -13.88 -3.89
CA LYS A 44 19.53 -13.10 -3.02
C LYS A 44 19.30 -11.59 -3.21
N LEU A 45 19.23 -11.12 -4.45
CA LEU A 45 18.94 -9.70 -4.76
C LEU A 45 17.57 -9.27 -4.24
N LEU A 46 16.54 -10.11 -4.39
CA LEU A 46 15.20 -9.82 -3.88
C LEU A 46 15.19 -9.74 -2.35
N LYS A 47 15.95 -10.60 -1.67
CA LYS A 47 16.11 -10.58 -0.22
C LYS A 47 16.82 -9.32 0.26
N GLU A 48 17.93 -8.95 -0.38
CA GLU A 48 18.66 -7.70 -0.09
C GLU A 48 17.75 -6.47 -0.28
N ALA A 49 16.96 -6.43 -1.37
CA ALA A 49 15.99 -5.36 -1.59
C ALA A 49 14.94 -5.28 -0.46
N ARG A 50 14.45 -6.44 0.01
CA ARG A 50 13.51 -6.53 1.13
C ARG A 50 14.11 -6.01 2.43
N GLU A 51 15.34 -6.39 2.74
CA GLU A 51 16.08 -5.94 3.92
C GLU A 51 16.30 -4.41 3.89
N ASN A 52 16.68 -3.87 2.73
CA ASN A 52 16.84 -2.42 2.55
C ASN A 52 15.54 -1.66 2.80
N VAL A 53 14.43 -2.11 2.23
CA VAL A 53 13.11 -1.49 2.48
C VAL A 53 12.72 -1.60 3.95
N THR A 54 12.95 -2.76 4.56
CA THR A 54 12.66 -3.00 5.98
C THR A 54 13.40 -2.03 6.89
N CYS A 55 14.69 -1.80 6.62
CA CYS A 55 15.55 -0.87 7.35
C CYS A 55 15.01 0.57 7.27
N LEU A 56 14.54 0.99 6.08
CA LEU A 56 13.98 2.33 5.87
C LEU A 56 12.69 2.57 6.64
N ILE A 57 11.83 1.56 6.77
CA ILE A 57 10.50 1.71 7.39
C ILE A 57 10.45 1.29 8.87
N GLY A 58 11.51 0.68 9.41
CA GLY A 58 11.56 0.20 10.80
C GLY A 58 10.71 -1.03 11.07
N GLY A 59 10.63 -1.97 10.11
CA GLY A 59 9.77 -3.15 10.17
C GLY A 59 10.50 -4.49 10.40
N ARG A 60 9.79 -5.58 10.08
CA ARG A 60 10.37 -6.93 9.96
C ARG A 60 10.35 -7.37 8.48
N PRO A 61 11.38 -8.06 7.96
CA PRO A 61 11.42 -8.46 6.56
C PRO A 61 10.21 -9.28 6.13
N GLU A 62 9.70 -10.14 7.01
CA GLU A 62 8.52 -10.99 6.75
C GLU A 62 7.22 -10.18 6.60
N GLY A 63 7.21 -8.92 7.05
CA GLY A 63 6.09 -7.99 6.90
C GLY A 63 6.11 -7.19 5.59
N ILE A 64 7.18 -7.28 4.79
CA ILE A 64 7.26 -6.60 3.50
C ILE A 64 6.68 -7.52 2.43
N ILE A 65 5.73 -7.02 1.64
CA ILE A 65 5.21 -7.67 0.44
C ILE A 65 5.46 -6.73 -0.73
N PHE A 66 6.12 -7.21 -1.79
CA PHE A 66 6.28 -6.45 -3.03
C PHE A 66 5.06 -6.68 -3.92
N THR A 67 4.44 -5.60 -4.37
CA THR A 67 3.32 -5.59 -5.32
C THR A 67 3.71 -4.72 -6.52
N SER A 68 2.85 -4.65 -7.54
CA SER A 68 3.06 -3.78 -8.70
C SER A 68 2.92 -2.28 -8.41
N GLY A 69 2.37 -1.89 -7.25
CA GLY A 69 2.23 -0.48 -6.87
C GLY A 69 1.24 -0.20 -5.76
N GLY A 70 0.95 1.09 -5.53
CA GLY A 70 0.06 1.55 -4.45
C GLY A 70 -1.38 1.05 -4.59
N THR A 71 -1.93 0.99 -5.80
CA THR A 71 -3.29 0.50 -6.04
C THR A 71 -3.45 -0.97 -5.65
N GLU A 72 -2.54 -1.84 -6.09
CA GLU A 72 -2.58 -3.27 -5.73
C GLU A 72 -2.35 -3.46 -4.22
N SER A 73 -1.40 -2.74 -3.63
CA SER A 73 -1.14 -2.80 -2.18
C SER A 73 -2.38 -2.44 -1.36
N ASN A 74 -3.07 -1.37 -1.76
CA ASN A 74 -4.29 -0.90 -1.11
C ASN A 74 -5.42 -1.95 -1.22
N ASN A 75 -5.60 -2.55 -2.39
CA ASN A 75 -6.58 -3.62 -2.60
C ASN A 75 -6.26 -4.84 -1.73
N LEU A 76 -5.01 -5.31 -1.76
CA LEU A 76 -4.55 -6.45 -0.98
C LEU A 76 -4.80 -6.25 0.51
N ALA A 77 -4.41 -5.08 1.04
CA ALA A 77 -4.55 -4.77 2.46
C ALA A 77 -6.03 -4.66 2.86
N LEU A 78 -6.84 -3.88 2.15
CA LEU A 78 -8.24 -3.63 2.50
C LEU A 78 -9.09 -4.89 2.37
N ILE A 79 -9.07 -5.53 1.20
CA ILE A 79 -9.89 -6.73 0.95
C ILE A 79 -9.44 -7.86 1.88
N GLY A 80 -8.12 -8.07 2.00
CA GLY A 80 -7.56 -9.12 2.85
C GLY A 80 -7.95 -8.96 4.31
N VAL A 81 -7.81 -7.75 4.88
CA VAL A 81 -8.18 -7.48 6.27
C VAL A 81 -9.68 -7.59 6.47
N ALA A 82 -10.47 -6.90 5.65
CA ALA A 82 -11.93 -6.86 5.78
C ALA A 82 -12.56 -8.26 5.72
N GLU A 83 -12.19 -9.07 4.72
CA GLU A 83 -12.71 -10.43 4.57
C GLU A 83 -12.22 -11.37 5.68
N SER A 84 -10.96 -11.26 6.11
CA SER A 84 -10.43 -12.09 7.21
C SER A 84 -11.13 -11.82 8.55
N LEU A 85 -11.61 -10.60 8.77
CA LEU A 85 -12.27 -10.17 10.01
C LEU A 85 -13.79 -10.13 9.91
N LYS A 86 -14.39 -10.45 8.76
CA LYS A 86 -15.83 -10.34 8.50
C LYS A 86 -16.71 -11.03 9.55
N LYS A 87 -16.25 -12.16 10.10
CA LYS A 87 -16.97 -12.88 11.17
C LYS A 87 -16.98 -12.16 12.51
N LYS A 88 -16.01 -11.29 12.77
CA LYS A 88 -15.90 -10.50 14.01
C LYS A 88 -16.63 -9.17 13.93
N GLY A 89 -16.91 -8.71 12.72
CA GLY A 89 -17.56 -7.44 12.44
C GLY A 89 -17.45 -7.14 10.95
N ASN A 90 -18.29 -6.25 10.46
CA ASN A 90 -18.35 -5.86 9.05
C ASN A 90 -18.40 -4.34 8.87
N HIS A 91 -18.01 -3.56 9.89
CA HIS A 91 -17.96 -2.11 9.82
C HIS A 91 -16.52 -1.60 9.62
N ILE A 92 -16.34 -0.72 8.65
CA ILE A 92 -15.08 -0.09 8.25
C ILE A 92 -15.22 1.43 8.41
N ILE A 93 -14.19 2.08 8.93
CA ILE A 93 -14.15 3.55 9.05
C ILE A 93 -13.04 4.08 8.13
N SER A 94 -13.36 5.07 7.30
CA SER A 94 -12.39 5.76 6.43
C SER A 94 -12.70 7.25 6.28
N SER A 95 -11.96 8.00 5.45
CA SER A 95 -12.17 9.43 5.21
C SER A 95 -12.78 9.72 3.82
N THR A 96 -13.39 10.89 3.65
CA THR A 96 -13.96 11.31 2.35
C THR A 96 -12.90 11.71 1.31
N ILE A 97 -11.65 11.90 1.73
CA ILE A 97 -10.56 12.43 0.88
C ILE A 97 -9.53 11.38 0.44
N GLU A 98 -9.85 10.10 0.62
CA GLU A 98 -8.95 9.02 0.24
C GLU A 98 -8.69 8.97 -1.27
N HIS A 99 -7.54 8.43 -1.67
CA HIS A 99 -7.24 8.20 -3.08
C HIS A 99 -8.28 7.27 -3.73
N PRO A 100 -8.60 7.40 -5.05
CA PRO A 100 -9.56 6.52 -5.72
C PRO A 100 -9.28 5.02 -5.58
N SER A 101 -8.01 4.61 -5.41
CA SER A 101 -7.64 3.21 -5.15
C SER A 101 -8.12 2.67 -3.79
N ILE A 102 -8.52 3.54 -2.87
CA ILE A 102 -9.16 3.20 -1.60
C ILE A 102 -10.67 3.29 -1.75
N LEU A 103 -11.19 4.44 -2.21
CA LEU A 103 -12.63 4.69 -2.31
C LEU A 103 -13.35 3.64 -3.18
N ASN A 104 -12.74 3.20 -4.29
CA ASN A 104 -13.33 2.17 -5.13
C ASN A 104 -13.36 0.78 -4.46
N VAL A 105 -12.36 0.48 -3.62
CA VAL A 105 -12.33 -0.77 -2.85
C VAL A 105 -13.36 -0.73 -1.73
N LEU A 106 -13.54 0.41 -1.07
CA LEU A 106 -14.57 0.58 -0.05
C LEU A 106 -15.97 0.39 -0.66
N LYS A 107 -16.26 1.00 -1.81
CA LYS A 107 -17.51 0.76 -2.56
C LYS A 107 -17.72 -0.71 -2.89
N PHE A 108 -16.69 -1.38 -3.37
CA PHE A 108 -16.74 -2.82 -3.62
C PHE A 108 -17.07 -3.59 -2.33
N LEU A 109 -16.47 -3.24 -1.18
CA LEU A 109 -16.77 -3.88 0.10
C LEU A 109 -18.20 -3.58 0.58
N GLU A 110 -18.71 -2.37 0.36
CA GLU A 110 -20.12 -2.02 0.63
C GLU A 110 -21.07 -2.92 -0.15
N GLU A 111 -20.83 -3.09 -1.46
CA GLU A 111 -21.58 -4.03 -2.31
C GLU A 111 -21.48 -5.49 -1.85
N ASN A 112 -20.44 -5.84 -1.09
CA ASN A 112 -20.18 -7.17 -0.54
C ASN A 112 -20.56 -7.31 0.95
N GLY A 113 -21.41 -6.42 1.46
CA GLY A 113 -22.06 -6.54 2.77
C GLY A 113 -21.28 -5.94 3.94
N PHE A 114 -20.30 -5.08 3.67
CA PHE A 114 -19.68 -4.24 4.69
C PHE A 114 -20.44 -2.93 4.84
N GLU A 115 -20.40 -2.36 6.04
CA GLU A 115 -20.86 -1.01 6.33
C GLU A 115 -19.63 -0.10 6.38
N VAL A 116 -19.66 1.04 5.68
CA VAL A 116 -18.54 1.98 5.67
C VAL A 116 -19.00 3.34 6.21
N THR A 117 -18.33 3.81 7.26
CA THR A 117 -18.46 5.19 7.73
C THR A 117 -17.35 6.04 7.10
N TYR A 118 -17.73 7.05 6.33
CA TYR A 118 -16.82 8.05 5.79
C TYR A 118 -16.80 9.29 6.70
N LEU A 119 -15.62 9.61 7.24
CA LEU A 119 -15.39 10.76 8.11
C LEU A 119 -15.05 11.99 7.27
N GLU A 120 -15.70 13.10 7.61
CA GLU A 120 -15.37 14.41 7.04
C GLU A 120 -14.02 14.91 7.55
N VAL A 121 -13.48 15.90 6.84
CA VAL A 121 -12.21 16.53 7.18
C VAL A 121 -12.36 18.02 7.45
N ASP A 122 -11.46 18.57 8.26
CA ASP A 122 -11.37 20.00 8.48
C ASP A 122 -10.87 20.76 7.24
N LYS A 123 -10.81 22.10 7.33
CA LYS A 123 -10.30 22.97 6.25
C LYS A 123 -8.84 22.72 5.88
N LYS A 124 -8.12 21.90 6.63
CA LYS A 124 -6.73 21.49 6.39
C LYS A 124 -6.64 20.03 5.92
N GLY A 125 -7.76 19.37 5.61
CA GLY A 125 -7.80 17.98 5.16
C GLY A 125 -7.51 16.97 6.27
N ARG A 126 -7.79 17.31 7.54
CA ARG A 126 -7.52 16.43 8.68
C ARG A 126 -8.81 15.85 9.24
N VAL A 127 -8.80 14.55 9.49
CA VAL A 127 -9.85 13.88 10.28
C VAL A 127 -9.60 14.16 11.76
N HIS A 128 -10.64 14.53 12.52
CA HIS A 128 -10.50 14.70 13.96
C HIS A 128 -10.50 13.34 14.68
N PRO A 129 -9.59 13.09 15.64
CA PRO A 129 -9.55 11.83 16.38
C PRO A 129 -10.86 11.48 17.11
N GLU A 130 -11.61 12.50 17.58
CA GLU A 130 -12.90 12.28 18.25
C GLU A 130 -13.97 11.75 17.29
N ASP A 131 -13.92 12.12 16.01
CA ASP A 131 -14.85 11.59 15.00
C ASP A 131 -14.58 10.10 14.75
N VAL A 132 -13.30 9.70 14.73
CA VAL A 132 -12.90 8.30 14.65
C VAL A 132 -13.43 7.53 15.86
N LYS A 133 -13.19 8.06 17.06
CA LYS A 133 -13.63 7.43 18.32
C LYS A 133 -15.15 7.27 18.39
N SER A 134 -15.89 8.26 17.91
CA SER A 134 -17.35 8.27 17.91
C SER A 134 -17.94 7.30 16.87
N ALA A 135 -17.21 7.02 15.78
CA ALA A 135 -17.63 6.07 14.75
C ALA A 135 -17.35 4.60 15.12
N ILE A 136 -16.52 4.33 16.14
CA ILE A 136 -16.25 2.95 16.58
C ILE A 136 -17.50 2.36 17.23
N ASN A 137 -17.89 1.17 16.77
CA ASN A 137 -18.96 0.34 17.30
C ASN A 137 -18.51 -1.13 17.42
N ASP A 138 -19.32 -1.99 18.02
CA ASP A 138 -19.00 -3.42 18.27
C ASP A 138 -18.76 -4.23 16.98
N LYS A 139 -19.17 -3.72 15.82
CA LYS A 139 -18.95 -4.34 14.50
C LYS A 139 -17.71 -3.81 13.79
N THR A 140 -17.03 -2.81 14.37
CA THR A 140 -15.89 -2.13 13.73
C THR A 140 -14.68 -3.05 13.76
N ASN A 141 -14.23 -3.46 12.58
CA ASN A 141 -13.10 -4.38 12.45
C ASN A 141 -11.85 -3.73 11.82
N THR A 142 -12.03 -2.60 11.14
CA THR A 142 -10.98 -1.93 10.35
C THR A 142 -11.16 -0.42 10.41
N TYR A 143 -10.07 0.29 10.67
CA TYR A 143 -9.97 1.74 10.46
C TYR A 143 -8.82 2.01 9.50
N LEU A 144 -9.07 2.81 8.47
CA LEU A 144 -8.06 3.20 7.49
C LEU A 144 -8.16 4.68 7.19
N ASN A 145 -7.06 5.37 7.44
CA ASN A 145 -6.90 6.78 7.11
C ASN A 145 -5.51 6.95 6.49
N TYR A 146 -5.47 7.17 5.17
CA TYR A 146 -4.26 7.74 4.59
C TYR A 146 -4.38 9.24 4.74
N GLY A 147 -3.80 9.74 5.84
CA GLY A 147 -3.68 11.18 6.04
C GLY A 147 -3.08 11.77 4.78
N CYS A 148 -3.74 12.79 4.23
CA CYS A 148 -3.28 13.47 3.04
C CYS A 148 -1.85 13.96 3.29
N LYS A 149 -0.85 13.20 2.83
CA LYS A 149 0.52 13.69 2.70
C LYS A 149 0.53 14.53 1.44
N GLN A 150 0.10 15.77 1.59
CA GLN A 150 0.58 16.88 0.77
C GLN A 150 1.46 17.74 1.65
#